data_AF-A0A943QBQ7-F1
#
_entry.id   AF-A0A943QBQ7-F1
#
_cell.length_a   1.000
_cell.length_b   1.000
_cell.length_c   1.000
_cell.angle_alpha   90.00
_cell.angle_beta   90.00
_cell.angle_gamma   90.00
#
_symmetry.space_group_name_H-M   'P 1'
#
loop_
_entity.id
_entity.type
_entity.pdbx_description
1 polymer ?
#
loop_
_entity_poly.entity_id
_entity_poly.type
_entity_poly.pdbx_seq_one_letter_code
_entity_poly.pdbx_strand_id
1 'polypeptide(L)'
;MIIRIKYFENATRLNKISKGDWIDVYANKDMFIKEGERAMIPLGFALELPEGWEGHLAPRSSTFKTWGIIQTNSIGIVDSSYIGDNDQWHMPVFCLQGKNEENGVKGTFIEKGDKIAQFRIMEVMPAIEFEEVETFGNADRGGFGSTGKK
;
A
#
# COMPACT_ATOMS: atom_id res chain seq x y z
N MET A 1 -20.85 -2.93 8.64
CA MET A 1 -19.59 -2.77 9.38
C MET A 1 -19.24 -1.28 9.42
N ILE A 2 -18.78 -0.79 10.56
CA ILE A 2 -18.33 0.60 10.76
C ILE A 2 -16.87 0.52 11.20
N ILE A 3 -15.99 1.31 10.59
CA ILE A 3 -14.56 1.41 10.94
C ILE A 3 -14.33 2.77 11.56
N ARG A 4 -13.70 2.83 12.74
CA ARG A 4 -13.31 4.11 13.35
C ARG A 4 -12.05 4.61 12.65
N ILE A 5 -12.05 5.91 12.32
CA ILE A 5 -10.95 6.54 11.59
C ILE A 5 -10.50 7.78 12.36
N LYS A 6 -9.19 7.87 12.59
CA LYS A 6 -8.53 9.09 13.07
C LYS A 6 -7.79 9.72 11.91
N TYR A 7 -7.88 11.04 11.80
CA TYR A 7 -7.12 11.79 10.80
C TYR A 7 -6.08 12.66 11.48
N PHE A 8 -4.93 12.76 10.83
CA PHE A 8 -3.85 13.63 11.24
C PHE A 8 -4.05 15.04 10.67
N GLU A 9 -3.23 15.98 11.13
CA GLU A 9 -3.41 17.39 10.83
C GLU A 9 -3.55 17.66 9.32
N ASN A 10 -4.59 18.42 8.97
CA ASN A 10 -4.90 18.85 7.61
C ASN A 10 -5.07 17.71 6.58
N ALA A 11 -5.33 16.47 7.01
CA ALA A 11 -5.46 15.33 6.10
C ALA A 11 -6.72 15.38 5.23
N THR A 12 -6.58 14.93 3.99
CA THR A 12 -7.71 14.75 3.06
C THR A 12 -8.60 13.61 3.56
N ARG A 13 -9.91 13.90 3.69
CA ARG A 13 -10.87 12.90 4.17
C ARG A 13 -11.11 11.83 3.12
N LEU A 14 -10.96 10.57 3.51
CA LEU A 14 -11.32 9.42 2.67
C LEU A 14 -12.80 9.46 2.29
N ASN A 15 -13.10 9.15 1.04
CA ASN A 15 -14.45 9.08 0.51
C ASN A 15 -14.63 7.82 -0.33
N LYS A 16 -15.64 7.01 0.01
CA LYS A 16 -15.98 5.84 -0.80
C LYS A 16 -16.81 6.29 -2.00
N ILE A 17 -16.25 6.15 -3.19
CA ILE A 17 -16.95 6.46 -4.45
C ILE A 17 -17.65 5.20 -5.00
N SER A 18 -18.73 5.41 -5.75
CA SER A 18 -19.56 4.32 -6.31
C SER A 18 -18.88 3.49 -7.42
N LYS A 19 -17.83 4.03 -8.06
CA LYS A 19 -17.17 3.39 -9.20
C LYS A 19 -15.91 2.59 -8.84
N GLY A 20 -15.42 2.66 -7.61
CA GLY A 20 -14.20 1.98 -7.18
C GLY A 20 -14.50 0.93 -6.12
N ASP A 21 -13.98 -0.29 -6.29
CA ASP A 21 -14.15 -1.37 -5.31
C ASP A 21 -13.29 -1.16 -4.06
N TRP A 22 -12.13 -0.52 -4.23
CA TRP A 22 -11.23 -0.10 -3.15
C TRP A 22 -11.46 1.39 -2.83
N ILE A 23 -10.82 1.90 -1.78
CA ILE A 23 -10.90 3.31 -1.37
C ILE A 23 -9.56 3.97 -1.72
N ASP A 24 -9.60 5.02 -2.54
CA ASP A 24 -8.42 5.84 -2.85
C ASP A 24 -7.91 6.51 -1.57
N VAL A 25 -6.58 6.55 -1.41
CA VAL A 25 -5.88 7.25 -0.31
C VAL A 25 -4.96 8.32 -0.86
N TYR A 26 -4.66 9.31 -0.03
CA TYR A 26 -4.05 10.56 -0.44
C TYR A 26 -2.69 10.75 0.22
N ALA A 27 -1.75 11.39 -0.48
CA ALA A 27 -0.56 11.91 0.16
C ALA A 27 -0.94 13.00 1.16
N ASN A 28 -0.36 12.99 2.37
CA ASN A 28 -0.65 14.00 3.40
C ASN A 28 0.43 15.11 3.48
N LYS A 29 1.41 15.10 2.58
CA LYS A 29 2.50 16.06 2.57
C LYS A 29 3.03 16.26 1.16
N ASP A 30 3.43 17.49 0.84
CA ASP A 30 4.19 17.80 -0.37
C ASP A 30 5.60 17.19 -0.28
N MET A 31 5.99 16.44 -1.30
CA MET A 31 7.27 15.72 -1.31
C MET A 31 7.87 15.72 -2.72
N PHE A 32 9.11 16.21 -2.84
CA PHE A 32 9.95 15.91 -3.99
C PHE A 32 10.81 14.68 -3.70
N ILE A 33 10.68 13.63 -4.51
CA ILE A 33 11.45 12.39 -4.38
C ILE A 33 12.34 12.27 -5.61
N LYS A 34 13.66 12.30 -5.41
CA LYS A 34 14.61 12.21 -6.53
C LYS A 34 14.55 10.84 -7.18
N GLU A 35 14.82 10.80 -8.48
CA GLU A 35 14.97 9.53 -9.20
C GLU A 35 16.10 8.70 -8.57
N GLY A 36 15.82 7.43 -8.28
CA GLY A 36 16.73 6.53 -7.57
C GLY A 36 16.66 6.60 -6.05
N GLU A 37 15.83 7.47 -5.46
CA GLU A 37 15.65 7.55 -4.00
C GLU A 37 14.35 6.91 -3.51
N ARG A 38 14.32 6.62 -2.20
CA ARG A 38 13.17 6.06 -1.48
C ARG A 38 12.57 7.09 -0.54
N ALA A 39 11.26 6.98 -0.30
CA ALA A 39 10.56 7.80 0.68
C ALA A 39 9.46 7.00 1.38
N MET A 40 9.06 7.49 2.56
CA MET A 40 7.84 7.08 3.26
C MET A 40 6.81 8.19 3.13
N ILE A 41 5.77 7.98 2.31
CA ILE A 41 4.73 9.00 2.13
C ILE A 41 3.66 8.83 3.22
N PRO A 42 3.43 9.83 4.10
CA PRO A 42 2.36 9.79 5.09
C PRO A 42 1.00 9.89 4.39
N LEU A 43 0.02 9.07 4.81
CA LEU A 43 -1.33 9.05 4.23
C LEU A 43 -2.37 9.83 5.03
N GLY A 44 -2.01 10.31 6.24
CA GLY A 44 -2.83 11.24 7.01
C GLY A 44 -3.98 10.61 7.78
N PHE A 45 -4.06 9.28 7.89
CA PHE A 45 -5.09 8.61 8.69
C PHE A 45 -4.54 7.38 9.42
N ALA A 46 -5.25 7.00 10.48
CA ALA A 46 -5.15 5.72 11.16
C ALA A 46 -6.55 5.09 11.20
N LEU A 47 -6.62 3.77 11.11
CA LEU A 47 -7.87 3.02 11.18
C LEU A 47 -7.84 2.11 12.39
N GLU A 48 -8.95 2.06 13.09
CA GLU A 48 -9.22 0.98 14.02
C GLU A 48 -9.99 -0.12 13.29
N LEU A 49 -9.23 -1.08 12.75
CA LEU A 49 -9.80 -2.22 12.07
C LEU A 49 -10.46 -3.16 13.09
N PRO A 50 -11.59 -3.81 12.73
CA PRO A 50 -12.18 -4.83 13.59
C PRO A 50 -11.22 -6.00 13.81
N GLU A 51 -11.33 -6.66 14.96
CA GLU A 51 -10.64 -7.92 15.20
C GLU A 51 -10.97 -8.95 14.11
N GLY A 52 -9.96 -9.70 13.66
CA GLY A 52 -10.08 -10.66 12.56
C GLY A 52 -10.01 -10.06 11.16
N TRP A 53 -9.68 -8.77 11.04
CA TRP A 53 -9.48 -8.10 9.75
C TRP A 53 -8.07 -7.53 9.60
N GLU A 54 -7.65 -7.36 8.35
CA GLU A 54 -6.42 -6.66 7.97
C GLU A 54 -6.70 -5.73 6.78
N GLY A 55 -5.85 -4.70 6.64
CA GLY A 55 -5.88 -3.75 5.54
C GLY A 55 -4.87 -4.10 4.46
N HIS A 56 -5.28 -4.05 3.19
CA HIS A 56 -4.38 -4.20 2.05
C HIS A 56 -4.25 -2.87 1.33
N LEU A 57 -3.05 -2.31 1.28
CA LEU A 57 -2.70 -1.07 0.61
C LEU A 57 -1.93 -1.36 -0.67
N ALA A 58 -2.42 -0.89 -1.82
CA ALA A 58 -1.80 -1.11 -3.12
C ALA A 58 -1.69 0.19 -3.92
N PRO A 59 -0.74 0.29 -4.86
CA PRO A 59 -0.74 1.36 -5.84
C PRO A 59 -2.04 1.37 -6.67
N ARG A 60 -2.41 2.54 -7.17
CA ARG A 60 -3.40 2.66 -8.23
C ARG A 60 -2.74 2.26 -9.55
N SER A 61 -3.53 1.81 -10.52
CA SER A 61 -3.01 1.49 -11.86
C SER A 61 -2.29 2.69 -12.51
N SER A 62 -2.71 3.91 -12.19
CA SER A 62 -2.07 5.14 -12.67
C SER A 62 -0.86 5.58 -11.85
N THR A 63 -0.59 5.03 -10.65
CA THR A 63 0.45 5.57 -9.74
C THR A 63 1.81 5.67 -10.40
N PHE A 64 2.28 4.59 -11.05
CA PHE A 64 3.56 4.62 -11.77
C PHE A 64 3.50 5.51 -13.01
N LYS A 65 2.38 5.52 -13.75
CA LYS A 65 2.21 6.37 -14.92
C LYS A 65 2.32 7.86 -14.54
N THR A 66 1.67 8.26 -13.45
CA THR A 66 1.55 9.65 -13.00
C THR A 66 2.80 10.14 -12.28
N TRP A 67 3.37 9.34 -11.36
CA TRP A 67 4.45 9.76 -10.47
C TRP A 67 5.76 8.99 -10.70
N GLY A 68 5.75 7.92 -11.50
CA GLY A 68 6.95 7.10 -11.75
C GLY A 68 7.49 6.39 -10.51
N ILE A 69 6.66 6.27 -9.47
CA ILE A 69 6.99 5.58 -8.24
C ILE A 69 6.41 4.18 -8.23
N ILE A 70 7.11 3.27 -7.55
CA ILE A 70 6.62 1.94 -7.19
C ILE A 70 6.53 1.83 -5.68
N GLN A 71 5.54 1.08 -5.19
CA GLN A 71 5.46 0.71 -3.78
C GLN A 71 6.45 -0.43 -3.50
N THR A 72 7.40 -0.21 -2.60
CA THR A 72 8.55 -1.13 -2.46
C THR A 72 8.22 -2.42 -1.73
N ASN A 73 7.14 -2.46 -0.95
CA ASN A 73 6.65 -3.68 -0.31
C ASN A 73 5.53 -4.39 -1.11
N SER A 74 5.35 -4.04 -2.39
CA SER A 74 4.27 -4.53 -3.26
C SER A 74 2.87 -4.18 -2.75
N ILE A 75 2.35 -4.94 -1.78
CA ILE A 75 1.08 -4.72 -1.10
C ILE A 75 1.40 -4.53 0.38
N GLY A 76 1.00 -3.38 0.93
CA GLY A 76 1.12 -3.10 2.35
C GLY A 76 0.03 -3.86 3.10
N ILE A 77 0.42 -4.71 4.05
CA ILE A 77 -0.48 -5.37 4.97
C ILE A 77 -0.53 -4.53 6.25
N VAL A 78 -1.72 -4.24 6.73
CA VAL A 78 -1.95 -3.49 7.97
C VAL A 78 -2.77 -4.33 8.94
N ASP A 79 -2.13 -4.76 10.02
CA ASP A 79 -2.73 -5.60 11.05
C ASP A 79 -3.85 -4.88 11.82
N SER A 80 -4.82 -5.63 12.33
CA SER A 80 -5.85 -5.11 13.25
C SER A 80 -5.31 -4.70 14.62
N SER A 81 -4.04 -4.97 14.92
CA SER A 81 -3.36 -4.43 16.10
C SER A 81 -2.73 -3.06 15.87
N TYR A 82 -2.61 -2.59 14.62
CA TYR A 82 -2.00 -1.29 14.26
C TYR A 82 -3.03 -0.15 14.37
N ILE A 83 -3.53 0.05 15.60
CA ILE A 83 -4.71 0.90 15.91
C ILE A 83 -4.42 2.01 16.93
N GLY A 84 -3.16 2.19 17.29
CA GLY A 84 -2.73 3.23 18.22
C GLY A 84 -2.99 4.63 17.68
N ASP A 85 -3.05 5.60 18.59
CA ASP A 85 -3.32 7.00 18.25
C ASP A 85 -2.31 7.61 17.26
N ASN A 86 -1.11 7.04 17.17
CA ASN A 86 -0.03 7.49 16.29
C ASN A 86 0.25 6.52 15.12
N ASP A 87 -0.55 5.46 14.96
CA ASP A 87 -0.40 4.41 13.95
C ASP A 87 -0.91 4.87 12.58
N GLN A 88 -0.32 5.96 12.10
CA GLN A 88 -0.62 6.52 10.79
C GLN A 88 -0.17 5.57 9.69
N TRP A 89 -1.03 5.37 8.70
CA TRP A 89 -0.68 4.60 7.52
C TRP A 89 0.31 5.37 6.65
N HIS A 90 1.30 4.66 6.12
CA HIS A 90 2.32 5.20 5.22
C HIS A 90 2.48 4.31 4.00
N MET A 91 2.86 4.91 2.87
CA MET A 91 3.21 4.18 1.65
C MET A 91 4.74 4.25 1.44
N PRO A 92 5.47 3.13 1.56
CA PRO A 92 6.87 3.08 1.21
C PRO A 92 7.04 3.08 -0.32
N VAL A 93 7.81 4.02 -0.86
CA VAL A 93 7.97 4.17 -2.31
C VAL A 93 9.43 4.30 -2.74
N PHE A 94 9.69 3.94 -3.99
CA PHE A 94 10.93 4.21 -4.71
C PHE A 94 10.61 4.95 -6.00
N CYS A 95 11.28 6.08 -6.25
CA CYS A 95 11.14 6.82 -7.49
C CYS A 95 12.00 6.17 -8.58
N LEU A 96 11.37 5.34 -9.40
CA LEU A 96 12.05 4.62 -10.47
C LEU A 96 12.18 5.47 -11.74
N GLN A 97 11.22 6.36 -12.00
CA GLN A 97 11.21 7.22 -13.18
C GLN A 97 10.68 8.61 -12.83
N GLY A 98 11.56 9.56 -12.53
CA GLY A 98 11.18 10.94 -12.26
C GLY A 98 10.36 11.54 -13.40
N LYS A 99 9.28 12.25 -13.03
CA LYS A 99 8.32 12.90 -13.93
C LYS A 99 8.47 14.42 -13.98
N ASN A 100 9.33 14.96 -13.12
CA ASN A 100 9.60 16.37 -12.95
C ASN A 100 11.13 16.61 -12.86
N GLU A 101 11.50 17.88 -12.92
CA GLU A 101 12.86 18.34 -12.66
C GLU A 101 12.79 19.57 -11.76
N GLU A 102 13.58 19.58 -10.68
CA GLU A 102 13.67 20.70 -9.75
C GLU A 102 15.15 21.04 -9.55
N ASN A 103 15.55 22.28 -9.86
CA ASN A 103 16.93 22.76 -9.75
C ASN A 103 17.96 21.86 -10.46
N GLY A 104 17.61 21.32 -11.64
CA GLY A 104 18.46 20.42 -12.43
C GLY A 104 18.54 18.98 -11.89
N VAL A 105 17.73 18.64 -10.88
CA VAL A 105 17.64 17.29 -10.32
C VAL A 105 16.36 16.64 -10.81
N LYS A 106 16.47 15.46 -11.43
CA LYS A 106 15.33 14.68 -11.87
C LYS A 106 14.67 13.94 -10.71
N GLY A 107 13.35 14.00 -10.63
CA GLY A 107 12.57 13.37 -9.57
C GLY A 107 11.09 13.43 -9.86
N THR A 108 10.26 13.21 -8.85
CA THR A 108 8.82 13.44 -8.94
C THR A 108 8.38 14.29 -7.77
N PHE A 109 7.55 15.29 -8.05
CA PHE A 109 6.85 16.02 -7.01
C PHE A 109 5.52 15.32 -6.75
N ILE A 110 5.16 15.09 -5.49
CA ILE A 110 3.85 14.59 -5.07
C ILE A 110 3.26 15.67 -4.17
N GLU A 111 2.09 16.17 -4.53
CA GLU A 111 1.38 17.17 -3.76
C GLU A 111 0.50 16.51 -2.70
N LYS A 112 0.36 17.18 -1.58
CA LYS A 112 -0.63 16.82 -0.58
C LYS A 112 -2.02 16.83 -1.22
N GLY A 113 -2.77 15.75 -1.00
CA GLY A 113 -4.08 15.55 -1.61
C GLY A 113 -4.03 14.77 -2.92
N ASP A 114 -2.85 14.38 -3.40
CA ASP A 114 -2.76 13.47 -4.54
C ASP A 114 -3.20 12.06 -4.18
N LYS A 115 -4.02 11.46 -5.05
CA LYS A 115 -4.48 10.07 -4.94
C LYS A 115 -3.40 9.12 -5.41
N ILE A 116 -2.57 8.63 -4.49
CA ILE A 116 -1.36 7.85 -4.79
C ILE A 116 -1.53 6.33 -4.65
N ALA A 117 -2.49 5.88 -3.85
CA ALA A 117 -2.74 4.48 -3.58
C ALA A 117 -4.22 4.23 -3.30
N GLN A 118 -4.57 2.98 -3.04
CA GLN A 118 -5.92 2.56 -2.68
C GLN A 118 -5.83 1.41 -1.67
N PHE A 119 -6.85 1.26 -0.83
CA PHE A 119 -6.93 0.15 0.12
C PHE A 119 -8.29 -0.54 0.15
N ARG A 120 -8.28 -1.80 0.61
CA ARG A 120 -9.46 -2.54 1.08
C ARG A 120 -9.13 -3.20 2.41
N ILE A 121 -10.15 -3.78 3.04
CA ILE A 121 -9.95 -4.69 4.18
C ILE A 121 -10.40 -6.10 3.79
N MET A 122 -9.78 -7.10 4.42
CA MET A 122 -10.07 -8.53 4.23
C MET A 122 -10.03 -9.24 5.58
N GLU A 123 -10.69 -10.39 5.69
CA GLU A 123 -10.54 -11.28 6.84
C GLU A 123 -9.11 -11.83 6.87
N VAL A 124 -8.53 -11.92 8.08
CA VAL A 124 -7.23 -12.55 8.29
C VAL A 124 -7.32 -14.06 8.02
N MET A 125 -6.17 -14.68 7.77
CA MET A 125 -6.11 -16.15 7.68
C MET A 125 -6.61 -16.83 8.96
N PRO A 126 -7.17 -18.05 8.88
CA PRO A 126 -7.54 -18.80 10.07
C PRO A 126 -6.31 -19.10 10.94
N ALA A 127 -6.55 -19.40 12.22
CA ALA A 127 -5.51 -19.97 13.08
C ALA A 127 -5.00 -21.29 12.46
N ILE A 128 -3.68 -21.47 12.46
CA ILE A 128 -3.02 -22.68 11.96
C ILE A 128 -2.00 -23.19 12.97
N GLU A 129 -1.75 -24.50 12.92
CA GLU A 129 -0.64 -25.16 13.58
C GLU A 129 0.19 -25.87 12.50
N PHE A 130 1.51 -25.89 12.70
CA PHE A 130 2.42 -26.59 11.79
C PHE A 130 2.66 -28.01 12.31
N GLU A 131 2.37 -29.01 11.46
CA GLU A 131 2.78 -30.40 11.68
C GLU A 131 4.01 -30.69 10.82
N GLU A 132 5.13 -31.02 11.47
CA GLU A 132 6.38 -31.39 10.78
C GLU A 132 6.33 -32.86 10.34
N VAL A 133 6.67 -33.14 9.08
CA VAL A 133 6.66 -34.48 8.48
C VAL A 133 7.94 -34.74 7.69
N GLU A 134 8.39 -35.99 7.64
CA GLU A 134 9.56 -36.38 6.83
C GLU A 134 9.26 -36.37 5.32
N THR A 135 8.00 -36.60 4.92
CA THR A 135 7.55 -36.57 3.53
C THR A 135 6.08 -36.20 3.40
N PHE A 136 5.73 -35.44 2.35
CA PHE A 136 4.34 -35.14 2.00
C PHE A 136 3.64 -36.26 1.23
N GLY A 137 4.39 -37.18 0.61
CA GLY A 137 3.83 -38.28 -0.19
C GLY A 137 3.08 -37.87 -1.48
N ASN A 138 3.19 -36.60 -1.91
CA ASN A 138 2.50 -36.07 -3.09
C ASN A 138 3.44 -35.93 -4.30
N ALA A 139 2.88 -35.88 -5.51
CA ALA A 139 3.64 -35.57 -6.72
C ALA A 139 3.96 -34.06 -6.81
N ASP A 140 5.14 -33.73 -7.32
CA ASP A 140 5.56 -32.35 -7.51
C ASP A 140 4.74 -31.66 -8.61
N ARG A 141 4.15 -30.50 -8.28
CA ARG A 141 3.50 -29.61 -9.26
C ARG A 141 4.52 -28.88 -10.14
N GLY A 142 5.70 -28.56 -9.60
CA GLY A 142 6.66 -27.63 -10.20
C GLY A 142 6.28 -26.15 -10.06
N GLY A 143 7.24 -25.26 -10.32
CA GLY A 143 7.12 -23.80 -10.20
C GLY A 143 8.10 -23.04 -11.10
N PHE A 144 8.25 -21.72 -10.92
CA PHE A 144 9.21 -20.88 -11.65
C PHE A 144 9.13 -20.97 -13.18
N GLY A 145 7.91 -20.99 -13.72
CA GLY A 145 7.68 -21.10 -15.17
C GLY A 145 7.70 -22.55 -15.68
N SER A 146 7.45 -23.54 -14.82
CA SER A 146 7.33 -24.95 -15.19
C SER A 146 6.29 -25.24 -16.29
N THR A 147 5.27 -24.38 -16.42
CA THR A 147 4.25 -24.47 -17.48
C THR A 147 4.69 -23.83 -18.81
N GLY A 148 5.95 -23.38 -18.92
CA GLY A 148 6.45 -22.69 -20.10
C GLY A 148 5.95 -21.25 -20.22
N LYS A 149 6.23 -20.63 -21.38
CA LYS A 149 5.91 -19.23 -21.68
C LYS A 149 4.88 -19.05 -22.80
N LYS A 150 4.46 -20.16 -23.45
CA LYS A 150 3.59 -20.17 -24.63
C LYS A 150 2.60 -21.31 -24.53
#